data_AF-A0A846ARZ4-F1
#
_entry.id   AF-A0A846ARZ4-F1
#
_cell.length_a   1.000
_cell.length_b   1.000
_cell.length_c   1.000
_cell.angle_alpha   90.00
_cell.angle_beta   90.00
_cell.angle_gamma   90.00
#
_symmetry.space_group_name_H-M   'P 1'
#
loop_
_entity.id
_entity.type
_entity.pdbx_description
1 polymer ?
#
loop_
_entity_poly.entity_id
_entity_poly.type
_entity_poly.pdbx_seq_one_letter_code
_entity_poly.pdbx_strand_id
1 'polypeptide(L)'
;AEINWRTAKSYDATKTIIKAVDEMMGNYSRKQLQRILSNPNFSLEGVTGKIRFNESGDRQFVEEDKPLLVQVKPSIKSGKYEFVILEQ
;
A
#
# COMPACT_ATOMS: atom_id res chain seq x y z
N ALA A 1 -15.96 -0.72 12.18
CA ALA A 1 -14.93 0.34 12.09
C ALA A 1 -14.95 0.89 10.67
N GLU A 2 -14.81 2.20 10.50
CA GLU A 2 -14.78 2.83 9.17
C GLU A 2 -13.45 2.51 8.45
N ILE A 3 -13.53 2.10 7.19
CA ILE A 3 -12.34 1.79 6.38
C ILE A 3 -11.78 3.12 5.86
N ASN A 4 -10.53 3.41 6.19
CA ASN A 4 -9.81 4.57 5.68
C ASN A 4 -8.48 4.15 5.03
N TRP A 5 -7.75 5.13 4.50
CA TRP A 5 -6.47 4.89 3.83
C TRP A 5 -5.43 4.18 4.69
N ARG A 6 -5.46 4.35 6.03
CA ARG A 6 -4.56 3.65 6.96
C ARG A 6 -4.91 2.17 6.99
N THR A 7 -6.19 1.85 7.16
CA THR A 7 -6.68 0.46 7.18
C THR A 7 -6.39 -0.23 5.84
N ALA A 8 -6.65 0.45 4.72
CA ALA A 8 -6.38 -0.07 3.38
C ALA A 8 -4.88 -0.32 3.14
N LYS A 9 -4.00 0.61 3.52
CA LYS A 9 -2.55 0.44 3.37
C LYS A 9 -1.99 -0.67 4.28
N SER A 10 -2.46 -0.77 5.52
CA SER A 10 -2.05 -1.86 6.43
C SER A 10 -2.50 -3.24 5.92
N TYR A 11 -3.70 -3.31 5.35
CA TYR A 11 -4.21 -4.53 4.71
C TYR A 11 -3.33 -4.94 3.51
N ASP A 12 -3.02 -4.01 2.63
CA ASP A 12 -2.14 -4.22 1.48
C ASP A 12 -0.72 -4.63 1.89
N ALA A 13 -0.16 -4.00 2.92
CA ALA A 13 1.15 -4.37 3.48
C ALA A 13 1.14 -5.80 4.03
N THR A 14 0.08 -6.20 4.71
CA THR A 14 -0.08 -7.56 5.24
C THR A 14 -0.14 -8.58 4.11
N LYS A 15 -0.97 -8.33 3.08
CA LYS A 15 -1.03 -9.20 1.89
C LYS A 15 0.31 -9.32 1.18
N THR A 16 1.06 -8.22 1.10
CA THR A 16 2.39 -8.18 0.50
C THR A 16 3.35 -9.12 1.24
N ILE A 17 3.35 -9.06 2.57
CA ILE A 17 4.17 -9.95 3.40
C ILE A 17 3.72 -11.41 3.23
N ILE A 18 2.41 -11.70 3.24
CA ILE A 18 1.89 -13.06 3.03
C ILE A 18 2.39 -13.64 1.71
N LYS A 19 2.19 -12.92 0.60
CA LYS A 19 2.66 -13.36 -0.71
C LYS A 19 4.16 -13.64 -0.70
N ALA A 20 4.96 -12.73 -0.13
CA ALA A 20 6.40 -12.91 -0.09
C ALA A 20 6.83 -14.07 0.81
N VAL A 21 6.10 -14.36 1.90
CA VAL A 21 6.31 -15.54 2.76
C VAL A 21 5.98 -16.83 2.01
N ASP A 22 4.90 -16.87 1.24
CA ASP A 22 4.53 -18.02 0.41
C ASP A 22 5.63 -18.33 -0.62
N GLU A 23 6.24 -17.31 -1.22
CA GLU A 23 7.36 -17.43 -2.16
C GLU A 23 8.68 -17.89 -1.52
N MET A 24 8.83 -17.85 -0.19
CA MET A 24 10.07 -18.31 0.48
C MET A 24 10.26 -19.82 0.46
N MET A 25 9.19 -20.60 0.24
CA MET A 25 9.22 -22.07 0.20
C MET A 25 9.96 -22.69 1.42
N GLY A 26 9.75 -22.14 2.62
CA GLY A 26 10.37 -22.63 3.86
C GLY A 26 11.67 -21.94 4.28
N ASN A 27 12.29 -21.10 3.44
CA ASN A 27 13.47 -20.31 3.81
C ASN A 27 13.08 -18.98 4.49
N TYR A 28 12.48 -19.09 5.68
CA TYR A 28 11.96 -17.93 6.41
C TYR A 28 13.07 -17.09 7.02
N SER A 29 13.43 -15.99 6.34
CA SER A 29 14.34 -14.99 6.88
C SER A 29 14.00 -13.59 6.38
N ARG A 30 14.33 -12.57 7.17
CA ARG A 30 14.16 -11.16 6.75
C ARG A 30 14.95 -10.82 5.48
N LYS A 31 16.11 -11.46 5.29
CA LYS A 31 16.94 -11.29 4.09
C LYS A 31 16.25 -11.87 2.85
N GLN A 32 15.63 -13.04 2.98
CA GLN A 32 14.87 -13.64 1.88
C GLN A 32 13.60 -12.82 1.57
N LEU A 33 12.92 -12.31 2.60
CA LEU A 33 11.79 -11.38 2.44
C LEU A 33 12.18 -10.16 1.61
N GLN A 34 13.27 -9.49 2.01
CA GLN A 34 13.74 -8.31 1.30
C GLN A 34 14.12 -8.64 -0.15
N ARG A 35 14.80 -9.78 -0.39
CA ARG A 35 15.17 -10.22 -1.75
C ARG A 35 13.95 -10.46 -2.65
N ILE A 36 12.88 -11.05 -2.11
CA ILE A 36 11.64 -11.30 -2.85
C ILE A 36 10.95 -9.97 -3.16
N LEU A 37 10.79 -9.09 -2.16
CA LEU A 37 10.14 -7.80 -2.33
C LEU A 37 10.90 -6.85 -3.25
N SER A 38 12.24 -6.94 -3.29
CA SER A 38 13.09 -6.13 -4.18
C SER A 38 13.18 -6.68 -5.60
N ASN A 39 12.53 -7.80 -5.91
CA ASN A 39 12.53 -8.35 -7.26
C ASN A 39 11.71 -7.42 -8.18
N PRO A 40 12.26 -6.94 -9.32
CA PRO A 40 11.52 -6.09 -10.26
C PRO A 40 10.22 -6.72 -10.80
N ASN A 41 10.13 -8.04 -10.76
CA ASN A 41 8.93 -8.80 -11.16
C ASN A 41 7.93 -9.00 -10.02
N PHE A 42 8.27 -8.63 -8.79
CA PHE A 42 7.33 -8.68 -7.67
C PHE A 42 6.18 -7.71 -7.93
N SER A 43 4.97 -8.23 -7.90
CA SER A 43 3.79 -7.38 -7.98
C SER A 43 2.57 -8.04 -7.34
N LEU A 44 1.72 -7.25 -6.70
CA LEU A 44 0.50 -7.73 -6.06
C LEU A 44 -0.63 -6.72 -6.27
N GLU A 45 -1.81 -7.18 -6.65
CA GLU A 45 -3.00 -6.31 -6.69
C GLU A 45 -3.54 -6.10 -5.27
N GLY A 46 -3.50 -4.84 -4.82
CA GLY A 46 -4.01 -4.39 -3.52
C GLY A 46 -5.28 -3.55 -3.65
N VAL A 47 -5.85 -3.16 -2.51
CA VAL A 47 -7.02 -2.26 -2.45
C VAL A 47 -6.62 -0.83 -2.83
N THR A 48 -5.37 -0.44 -2.54
CA THR A 48 -4.82 0.86 -2.89
C THR A 48 -4.09 0.86 -4.24
N GLY A 49 -4.43 -0.09 -5.12
CA GLY A 49 -3.78 -0.27 -6.42
C GLY A 49 -2.66 -1.31 -6.40
N LYS A 50 -1.87 -1.30 -7.47
CA LYS A 50 -0.84 -2.30 -7.72
C LYS A 50 0.40 -2.05 -6.86
N ILE A 51 0.81 -3.04 -6.09
CA ILE A 51 1.94 -2.95 -5.18
C ILE A 51 3.19 -3.46 -5.91
N ARG A 52 4.21 -2.61 -5.96
CA ARG A 52 5.56 -2.86 -6.49
C ARG A 52 6.56 -1.99 -5.73
N PHE A 53 7.83 -2.34 -5.78
CA PHE A 53 8.89 -1.61 -5.08
C PHE A 53 9.98 -1.19 -6.06
N ASN A 54 10.55 0.00 -5.85
CA ASN A 54 11.72 0.47 -6.59
C ASN A 54 13.02 -0.10 -6.01
N GLU A 55 14.17 0.23 -6.61
CA GLU A 55 15.49 -0.24 -6.17
C GLU A 55 15.85 0.22 -4.74
N SER A 56 15.30 1.34 -4.28
CA SER A 56 15.47 1.83 -2.91
C SER A 56 14.57 1.10 -1.89
N GLY A 57 13.64 0.26 -2.36
CA GLY A 57 12.66 -0.44 -1.53
C GLY A 57 11.41 0.38 -1.21
N ASP A 58 11.25 1.57 -1.79
CA ASP A 58 10.03 2.36 -1.66
C ASP A 58 8.94 1.81 -2.56
N ARG A 59 7.67 1.98 -2.16
CA ARG A 59 6.56 1.64 -3.02
C ARG A 59 6.60 2.49 -4.29
N GLN A 60 6.63 1.84 -5.43
CA GLN A 60 6.53 2.48 -6.73
C GLN A 60 5.05 2.69 -7.06
N PHE A 61 4.71 3.93 -7.42
CA PHE A 61 3.39 4.29 -7.94
C PHE A 61 3.49 4.51 -9.45
N VAL A 62 2.51 4.01 -10.19
CA VAL A 62 2.23 4.32 -11.59
C VAL A 62 1.03 5.27 -11.66
N GLU A 63 0.68 5.76 -12.86
CA GLU A 63 -0.36 6.78 -12.99
C GLU A 63 -1.70 6.36 -12.38
N GLU A 64 -2.04 5.07 -12.43
CA GLU A 64 -3.30 4.53 -11.92
C GLU A 64 -3.38 4.45 -10.38
N ASP A 65 -2.26 4.48 -9.66
CA ASP A 65 -2.23 4.41 -8.20
C ASP A 65 -1.46 5.58 -7.54
N LYS A 66 -1.30 6.69 -8.27
CA LYS A 66 -0.60 7.89 -7.80
C LYS A 66 -1.19 8.43 -6.48
N PRO A 67 -0.34 8.96 -5.58
CA PRO A 67 -0.82 9.63 -4.36
C PRO A 67 -1.75 10.79 -4.69
N LEU A 68 -2.85 10.89 -3.94
CA LEU A 68 -3.82 11.97 -4.07
C LEU A 68 -3.53 13.07 -3.07
N LEU A 69 -3.60 14.32 -3.53
CA LEU A 69 -3.61 15.48 -2.65
C LEU A 69 -4.98 15.58 -1.99
N VAL A 70 -5.00 15.83 -0.68
CA VAL A 70 -6.22 15.92 0.10
C VAL A 70 -6.22 17.17 0.96
N GLN A 71 -7.41 17.74 1.17
CA GLN A 71 -7.64 18.85 2.07
C GLN A 71 -8.48 18.36 3.27
N VAL A 72 -8.08 18.80 4.47
CA VAL A 72 -8.86 18.55 5.68
C VAL A 72 -10.02 19.55 5.73
N LYS A 73 -11.26 19.05 5.72
CA LYS A 73 -12.48 19.88 5.79
C LYS A 73 -13.41 19.42 6.90
N PRO A 74 -14.13 20.32 7.58
CA PRO A 74 -15.19 19.92 8.48
C PRO A 74 -16.34 19.27 7.69
N SER A 75 -16.89 18.19 8.23
CA SER A 75 -18.02 17.44 7.66
C SER A 75 -19.23 17.60 8.56
N ILE A 76 -20.28 18.21 8.01
CA ILE A 76 -21.56 18.39 8.70
C ILE A 76 -22.22 17.03 8.98
N LYS A 77 -21.95 16.02 8.14
CA LYS A 77 -22.54 14.68 8.26
C LYS A 77 -21.97 13.90 9.44
N SER A 78 -20.65 13.94 9.65
CA SER A 78 -19.98 13.20 10.72
C SER A 78 -19.72 14.02 11.98
N GLY A 79 -19.85 15.34 11.91
CA GLY A 79 -19.48 16.27 12.98
C GLY A 79 -17.96 16.31 13.24
N LYS A 80 -17.15 15.83 12.29
CA LYS A 80 -15.68 15.69 12.40
C LYS A 80 -14.99 16.32 11.20
N TYR A 81 -13.66 16.32 11.22
CA TYR A 81 -12.86 16.65 10.05
C TYR A 81 -12.61 15.40 9.19
N GLU A 82 -12.72 15.56 7.88
CA GLU A 82 -12.52 14.51 6.89
C GLU A 82 -11.47 14.93 5.85
N PHE A 83 -10.79 13.94 5.27
CA PHE A 83 -9.89 14.15 4.14
C PHE A 83 -10.69 14.12 2.84
N VAL A 84 -10.76 15.25 2.14
CA VAL A 84 -11.44 15.38 0.85
C VAL A 84 -10.40 15.53 -0.25
N ILE A 85 -10.55 14.80 -1.36
CA ILE A 85 -9.64 14.90 -2.51
C ILE A 85 -9.60 16.35 -2.99
N LEU A 86 -8.39 16.88 -3.18
CA LEU A 86 -8.16 18.16 -3.81
C LEU A 86 -7.92 17.89 -5.30
N GLU A 87 -8.93 18.16 -6.12
CA GLU A 87 -8.76 18.13 -7.58
C GLU A 87 -7.78 19.25 -7.97
N GLN A 88 -6.77 18.89 -8.76
CA GLN A 88 -5.77 19.80 -9.30
C GLN A 88 -6.16 20.23 -10.71
#